data_AF-A0A7C2C3Z8-F1
#
_entry.id   AF-A0A7C2C3Z8-F1
#
_cell.length_a   1.000
_cell.length_b   1.000
_cell.length_c   1.000
_cell.angle_alpha   90.00
_cell.angle_beta   90.00
_cell.angle_gamma   90.00
#
_symmetry.space_group_name_H-M   'P 1'
#
loop_
_entity.id
_entity.type
_entity.pdbx_description
1 polymer ?
#
loop_
_entity_poly.entity_id
_entity_poly.type
_entity_poly.pdbx_seq_one_letter_code
_entity_poly.pdbx_strand_id
1 'polypeptide(L)'
;MEVEGPKGTQALEVESRGGGFRLPFTPEAPGEYRVRLALPSGAVEGRFTAQEAKDLALLIRAGALPVPVEVVEQRTVGPSLGEAAIRASVQAALIGAALTILYMVAYYRLLGGLAAAALLIYGLLSFAVLLLLEATLTLPGVAGFVLAIGMAVDANVLVFERIKEEHAAGQRIGSAVTAGFKRAWSAIADSNATTILAAALLFFLASGAVRGFGITVTIGVAVSMFTALVVTRILVEVAIRPAAVRTRPTFLGMGVGSGFRRWLEERSPDLLGRSRIWFTVSAVVLALAMALMTQAPVILLDEPTAGVHPALIQELVAQIRALNAEGRTFVVIEHHMEVVNALAHRVYFLAGGRVLAEGTPEAVRQDPQVLHAYYGH
;
A
#
# COMPACT_ATOMS: atom_id res chain seq x y z
N MET A 1 2.36 45.02 -16.88
CA MET A 1 1.06 44.59 -16.31
C MET A 1 0.73 45.55 -15.18
N GLU A 2 -0.47 46.10 -15.11
CA GLU A 2 -0.88 46.94 -13.97
C GLU A 2 -1.94 46.19 -13.17
N VAL A 3 -1.77 46.15 -11.85
CA VAL A 3 -2.77 45.59 -10.94
C VAL A 3 -3.17 46.64 -9.91
N GLU A 4 -4.48 46.92 -9.85
CA GLU A 4 -5.08 47.87 -8.93
C GLU A 4 -5.87 47.10 -7.87
N GLY A 5 -5.50 47.28 -6.60
CA GLY A 5 -6.14 46.62 -5.46
C GLY A 5 -6.42 47.59 -4.31
N PRO A 6 -7.01 47.11 -3.19
CA PRO A 6 -7.48 47.98 -2.10
C PRO A 6 -6.38 48.75 -1.34
N LYS A 7 -5.09 48.46 -1.61
CA LYS A 7 -3.93 49.18 -1.05
C LYS A 7 -3.18 50.05 -2.08
N GLY A 8 -3.75 50.25 -3.27
CA GLY A 8 -3.19 51.09 -4.34
C GLY A 8 -2.77 50.32 -5.60
N THR A 9 -2.29 51.07 -6.59
CA THR A 9 -1.91 50.57 -7.93
C THR A 9 -0.43 50.18 -7.96
N GLN A 10 -0.13 48.96 -8.42
CA GLN A 10 1.25 48.51 -8.67
C GLN A 10 1.45 48.27 -10.16
N ALA A 11 2.40 49.00 -10.75
CA ALA A 11 2.90 48.74 -12.09
C ALA A 11 3.96 47.63 -12.02
N LEU A 12 3.72 46.53 -12.74
CA LEU A 12 4.59 45.35 -12.78
C LEU A 12 5.28 45.32 -14.14
N GLU A 13 6.57 45.64 -14.13
CA GLU A 13 7.46 45.46 -15.26
C GLU A 13 7.91 43.99 -15.31
N VAL A 14 7.69 43.33 -16.45
CA VAL A 14 8.00 41.91 -16.62
C VAL A 14 9.36 41.81 -17.30
N GLU A 15 10.41 41.54 -16.53
CA GLU A 15 11.75 41.29 -17.07
C GLU A 15 11.85 39.86 -17.60
N SER A 16 12.07 39.71 -18.91
CA SER A 16 12.38 38.43 -19.54
C SER A 16 13.89 38.18 -19.49
N ARG A 17 14.36 37.50 -18.44
CA ARG A 17 15.69 36.88 -18.43
C ARG A 17 15.55 35.35 -18.43
N GLY A 18 15.86 34.73 -19.57
CA GLY A 18 16.11 33.30 -19.67
C GLY A 18 14.89 32.40 -19.51
N GLY A 19 13.91 32.52 -20.41
CA GLY A 19 12.91 31.46 -20.68
C GLY A 19 11.77 31.31 -19.66
N GLY A 20 11.61 32.23 -18.71
CA GLY A 20 10.46 32.23 -17.79
C GLY A 20 9.99 33.64 -17.45
N PHE A 21 8.67 33.86 -17.51
CA PHE A 21 8.04 35.08 -17.04
C PHE A 21 7.90 35.03 -15.51
N ARG A 22 8.56 35.93 -14.76
CA ARG A 22 8.23 36.13 -13.34
C ARG A 22 7.20 37.25 -13.23
N LEU A 23 5.99 36.91 -12.81
CA LEU A 23 5.00 37.88 -12.36
C LEU A 23 5.25 38.15 -10.86
N PRO A 24 5.47 39.40 -10.41
CA PRO A 24 5.71 39.71 -9.00
C PRO A 24 4.43 39.66 -8.13
N PHE A 25 3.27 39.37 -8.73
CA PHE A 25 1.98 39.56 -8.10
C PHE A 25 1.45 38.25 -7.51
N THR A 26 1.32 38.22 -6.18
CA THR A 26 0.51 37.23 -5.46
C THR A 26 -0.49 38.00 -4.61
N PRO A 27 -1.81 37.94 -4.89
CA PRO A 27 -2.79 38.63 -4.07
C PRO A 27 -2.86 37.98 -2.68
N GLU A 28 -2.49 38.72 -1.64
CA GLU A 28 -2.49 38.25 -0.24
C GLU A 28 -3.79 38.60 0.53
N ALA A 29 -4.66 39.45 -0.02
CA ALA A 29 -5.86 39.94 0.64
C ALA A 29 -7.14 39.63 -0.16
N PRO A 30 -8.28 39.35 0.49
CA PRO A 30 -9.56 39.22 -0.20
C PRO A 30 -10.04 40.57 -0.76
N GLY A 31 -10.42 40.60 -2.04
CA GLY A 31 -10.91 41.80 -2.74
C GLY A 31 -11.07 41.58 -4.25
N GLU A 32 -11.74 42.52 -4.92
CA GLU A 32 -11.75 42.61 -6.39
C GLU A 32 -10.46 43.27 -6.88
N TYR A 33 -9.82 42.65 -7.86
CA TYR A 33 -8.61 43.14 -8.51
C TYR A 33 -8.91 43.48 -9.95
N ARG A 34 -8.53 44.69 -10.37
CA ARG A 34 -8.53 45.04 -11.79
C ARG A 34 -7.18 44.65 -12.37
N VAL A 35 -7.19 43.74 -13.34
CA VAL A 35 -5.99 43.25 -14.01
C VAL A 35 -5.97 43.80 -15.44
N ARG A 36 -4.91 44.55 -15.76
CA ARG A 36 -4.65 45.07 -17.10
C ARG A 36 -3.45 44.37 -17.74
N LEU A 37 -3.71 43.64 -18.81
CA LEU A 37 -2.72 42.93 -19.61
C LEU A 37 -2.48 43.70 -20.91
N ALA A 38 -1.33 44.35 -21.02
CA ALA A 38 -0.92 45.04 -22.24
C ALA A 38 -0.28 44.02 -23.21
N LEU A 39 -0.91 43.80 -24.36
CA LEU A 39 -0.39 42.99 -25.46
C LEU A 39 0.04 43.92 -26.61
N PRO A 40 0.94 43.48 -27.51
CA PRO A 40 1.37 44.27 -28.68
C PRO A 40 0.22 44.69 -29.61
N SER A 41 -0.91 43.97 -29.57
CA SER A 41 -2.10 44.19 -30.40
C SER A 41 -3.27 44.86 -29.66
N GLY A 42 -3.08 45.30 -28.41
CA GLY A 42 -4.12 45.96 -27.59
C GLY A 42 -4.04 45.58 -26.11
N ALA A 43 -4.80 46.29 -25.25
CA ALA A 43 -4.88 45.97 -23.82
C ALA A 43 -6.16 45.19 -23.51
N VAL A 44 -6.04 44.11 -22.75
CA VAL A 44 -7.18 43.35 -22.21
C VAL A 44 -7.30 43.71 -20.72
N GLU A 45 -8.47 44.21 -20.33
CA GLU A 45 -8.80 44.59 -18.96
C GLU A 45 -9.97 43.76 -18.44
N GLY A 46 -9.84 43.24 -17.22
CA GLY A 46 -10.90 42.49 -16.55
C GLY A 46 -10.91 42.75 -15.04
N ARG A 47 -12.07 42.52 -14.42
CA ARG A 47 -12.20 42.45 -12.96
C ARG A 47 -12.19 40.99 -12.56
N PHE A 48 -11.31 40.64 -11.62
CA PHE A 48 -11.14 39.28 -11.14
C PHE A 48 -11.19 39.28 -9.62
N THR A 49 -11.72 38.19 -9.06
CA THR A 49 -11.52 37.90 -7.64
C THR A 49 -10.05 37.59 -7.37
N ALA A 50 -9.64 37.66 -6.10
CA ALA A 50 -8.27 37.29 -5.68
C ALA A 50 -7.83 35.91 -6.19
N GLN A 51 -8.74 34.94 -6.20
CA GLN A 51 -8.47 33.57 -6.63
C GLN A 51 -8.33 33.47 -8.16
N GLU A 52 -9.25 34.05 -8.93
CA GLU A 52 -9.18 34.06 -10.39
C GLU A 52 -7.95 34.83 -10.91
N ALA A 53 -7.59 35.94 -10.26
CA ALA A 53 -6.39 36.69 -10.61
C ALA A 53 -5.11 35.87 -10.37
N LYS A 54 -5.09 35.04 -9.33
CA LYS A 54 -3.98 34.13 -9.01
C LYS A 54 -3.88 32.98 -10.02
N ASP A 55 -5.01 32.39 -10.39
CA ASP A 55 -5.08 31.30 -11.36
C ASP A 55 -4.69 31.78 -12.76
N LEU A 56 -5.14 32.98 -13.16
CA LEU A 56 -4.73 33.62 -14.41
C LEU A 56 -3.23 33.93 -14.45
N ALA A 57 -2.67 34.45 -13.34
CA ALA A 57 -1.23 34.69 -13.23
C ALA A 57 -0.41 33.40 -13.32
N LEU A 58 -0.92 32.30 -12.74
CA LEU A 58 -0.31 30.97 -12.86
C LEU A 58 -0.33 30.47 -14.30
N LEU A 59 -1.44 30.61 -15.02
CA LEU A 59 -1.57 30.21 -16.42
C LEU A 59 -0.62 30.99 -17.34
N ILE A 60 -0.52 32.32 -17.15
CA ILE A 60 0.40 33.16 -17.93
C ILE A 60 1.87 32.81 -17.63
N ARG A 61 2.18 32.51 -16.35
CA ARG A 61 3.52 32.08 -15.93
C ARG A 61 3.89 30.71 -16.46
N ALA A 62 2.94 29.79 -16.55
CA ALA A 62 3.13 28.45 -17.08
C ALA A 62 3.34 28.46 -18.61
N GLY A 63 2.83 29.49 -19.31
CA GLY A 63 2.94 29.63 -20.76
C GLY A 63 1.97 28.72 -21.52
N ALA A 64 1.95 28.88 -22.85
CA ALA A 64 1.15 28.01 -23.70
C ALA A 64 1.78 26.62 -23.79
N LEU A 65 0.95 25.59 -23.70
CA LEU A 65 1.38 24.21 -23.92
C LEU A 65 1.86 24.07 -25.39
N PRO A 66 3.07 23.54 -25.63
CA PRO A 66 3.64 23.47 -26.99
C PRO A 66 2.90 22.51 -27.91
N VAL A 67 2.09 21.62 -27.35
CA VAL A 67 1.23 20.66 -28.05
C VAL A 67 -0.09 20.49 -27.29
N PRO A 68 -1.20 20.20 -27.98
CA PRO A 68 -2.44 19.85 -27.30
C PRO A 68 -2.20 18.58 -26.46
N VAL A 69 -2.39 18.71 -25.15
CA VAL A 69 -2.33 17.60 -24.19
C VAL A 69 -3.74 17.12 -23.92
N GLU A 70 -3.97 15.82 -24.13
CA GLU A 70 -5.17 15.14 -23.69
C GLU A 70 -4.90 14.52 -22.31
N VAL A 71 -5.89 14.63 -21.42
CA VAL A 71 -5.80 14.00 -20.11
C VAL A 71 -5.99 12.50 -20.30
N VAL A 72 -4.88 11.76 -20.29
CA VAL A 72 -4.89 10.30 -20.44
C VAL A 72 -5.40 9.59 -19.18
N GLU A 73 -5.18 10.19 -18.00
CA GLU A 73 -5.60 9.62 -16.71
C GLU A 73 -5.79 10.74 -15.68
N GLN A 74 -6.95 10.76 -15.00
CA GLN A 74 -7.20 11.63 -13.86
C GLN A 74 -7.92 10.85 -12.77
N ARG A 75 -7.25 10.69 -11.63
CA ARG A 75 -7.81 10.10 -10.41
C ARG A 75 -7.96 11.17 -9.35
N THR A 76 -9.19 11.50 -9.00
CA THR A 76 -9.48 12.42 -7.89
C THR A 76 -9.91 11.61 -6.68
N VAL A 77 -9.00 11.41 -5.73
CA VAL A 77 -9.32 10.75 -4.46
C VAL A 77 -9.69 11.81 -3.43
N GLY A 78 -10.90 11.71 -2.89
CA GLY A 78 -11.38 12.60 -1.83
C GLY A 78 -10.51 12.48 -0.56
N PRO A 79 -10.09 13.60 0.07
CA PRO A 79 -9.27 13.56 1.28
C PRO A 79 -9.87 12.73 2.42
N SER A 80 -11.20 12.70 2.54
CA SER A 80 -11.92 11.95 3.58
C SER A 80 -11.81 10.43 3.42
N LEU A 81 -11.84 9.93 2.18
CA LEU A 81 -11.65 8.51 1.86
C LEU A 81 -10.22 8.07 2.18
N GLY A 82 -9.23 8.89 1.82
CA GLY A 82 -7.82 8.66 2.16
C GLY A 82 -7.60 8.60 3.67
N GLU A 83 -8.15 9.55 4.43
CA GLU A 83 -8.02 9.60 5.88
C GLU A 83 -8.68 8.39 6.57
N ALA A 84 -9.88 7.99 6.11
CA ALA A 84 -10.55 6.80 6.62
C ALA A 84 -9.75 5.52 6.37
N ALA A 85 -9.20 5.36 5.15
CA ALA A 85 -8.41 4.20 4.78
C ALA A 85 -7.08 4.12 5.56
N ILE A 86 -6.40 5.26 5.76
CA ILE A 86 -5.19 5.34 6.59
C ILE A 86 -5.51 4.97 8.03
N ARG A 87 -6.55 5.54 8.63
CA ARG A 87 -6.95 5.22 10.01
C ARG A 87 -7.26 3.73 10.19
N ALA A 88 -8.05 3.15 9.29
CA ALA A 88 -8.39 1.73 9.34
C ALA A 88 -7.15 0.84 9.22
N SER A 89 -6.23 1.18 8.31
CA SER A 89 -5.00 0.42 8.11
C SER A 89 -4.04 0.52 9.29
N VAL A 90 -3.91 1.71 9.89
CA VAL A 90 -3.12 1.92 11.11
C VAL A 90 -3.73 1.17 12.29
N GLN A 91 -5.06 1.20 12.47
CA GLN A 91 -5.74 0.42 13.51
C GLN A 91 -5.52 -1.09 13.33
N ALA A 92 -5.66 -1.59 12.10
CA ALA A 92 -5.39 -2.99 11.79
C ALA A 92 -3.94 -3.38 12.10
N ALA A 93 -2.97 -2.53 11.73
CA ALA A 93 -1.55 -2.73 12.04
C ALA A 93 -1.28 -2.77 13.56
N LEU A 94 -1.86 -1.84 14.32
CA LEU A 94 -1.69 -1.77 15.77
C LEU A 94 -2.32 -2.97 16.48
N ILE A 95 -3.54 -3.36 16.10
CA ILE A 95 -4.22 -4.54 16.66
C ILE A 95 -3.43 -5.80 16.30
N GLY A 96 -3.02 -5.96 15.04
CA GLY A 96 -2.22 -7.09 14.58
C GLY A 96 -0.89 -7.20 15.32
N ALA A 97 -0.17 -6.09 15.47
CA ALA A 97 1.07 -6.04 16.24
C ALA A 97 0.84 -6.38 17.72
N ALA A 98 -0.19 -5.82 18.35
CA ALA A 98 -0.52 -6.08 19.76
C ALA A 98 -0.86 -7.56 20.01
N LEU A 99 -1.71 -8.16 19.18
CA LEU A 99 -2.05 -9.58 19.26
C LEU A 99 -0.82 -10.47 19.06
N THR A 100 0.05 -10.10 18.11
CA THR A 100 1.27 -10.84 17.84
C THR A 100 2.27 -10.74 19.00
N ILE A 101 2.47 -9.55 19.56
CA ILE A 101 3.30 -9.32 20.75
C ILE A 101 2.74 -10.13 21.93
N LEU A 102 1.43 -10.09 22.15
CA LEU A 102 0.77 -10.83 23.22
C LEU A 102 1.02 -12.33 23.07
N TYR A 103 0.83 -12.88 21.87
CA TYR A 103 1.12 -14.28 21.58
C TYR A 103 2.59 -14.62 21.83
N MET A 104 3.52 -13.80 21.32
CA MET A 104 4.96 -14.02 21.50
C MET A 104 5.36 -14.03 22.97
N VAL A 105 4.89 -13.05 23.76
CA VAL A 105 5.16 -12.97 25.19
C VAL A 105 4.52 -14.14 25.94
N ALA A 106 3.28 -14.51 25.60
CA ALA A 106 2.58 -15.62 26.26
C ALA A 106 3.30 -16.97 26.01
N TYR A 107 3.71 -17.23 24.77
CA TYR A 107 4.31 -18.51 24.38
C TYR A 107 5.82 -18.58 24.69
N TYR A 108 6.59 -17.55 24.31
CA TYR A 108 8.05 -17.51 24.43
C TYR A 108 8.57 -16.77 25.67
N ARG A 109 7.69 -16.19 26.50
CA ARG A 109 8.04 -15.53 27.78
C ARG A 109 9.10 -14.44 27.58
N LEU A 110 10.26 -14.53 28.25
CA LEU A 110 11.32 -13.53 28.11
C LEU A 110 11.79 -13.39 26.65
N LEU A 111 11.99 -14.50 25.93
CA LEU A 111 12.38 -14.45 24.51
C LEU A 111 11.31 -13.74 23.68
N GLY A 112 10.04 -13.98 24.00
CA GLY A 112 8.91 -13.28 23.40
C GLY A 112 8.92 -11.77 23.67
N GLY A 113 9.22 -11.36 24.90
CA GLY A 113 9.38 -9.95 25.24
C GLY A 113 10.55 -9.27 24.53
N LEU A 114 11.67 -9.98 24.35
CA LEU A 114 12.81 -9.47 23.58
C LEU A 114 12.48 -9.36 22.09
N ALA A 115 11.73 -10.32 21.53
CA ALA A 115 11.23 -10.23 20.16
C ALA A 115 10.23 -9.09 19.98
N ALA A 116 9.37 -8.83 20.98
CA ALA A 116 8.47 -7.67 20.95
C ALA A 116 9.25 -6.35 20.93
N ALA A 117 10.31 -6.22 21.73
CA ALA A 117 11.20 -5.06 21.69
C ALA A 117 11.89 -4.93 20.31
N ALA A 118 12.37 -6.03 19.73
CA ALA A 118 12.93 -6.05 18.39
C ALA A 118 11.89 -5.66 17.31
N LEU A 119 10.63 -6.05 17.48
CA LEU A 119 9.53 -5.68 16.56
C LEU A 119 9.23 -4.17 16.61
N LEU A 120 9.32 -3.53 17.77
CA LEU A 120 9.19 -2.08 17.88
C LEU A 120 10.36 -1.38 17.17
N ILE A 121 11.59 -1.87 17.37
CA ILE A 121 12.78 -1.36 16.66
C ILE A 121 12.63 -1.55 15.15
N TYR A 122 12.12 -2.71 14.72
CA TYR A 122 11.78 -3.00 13.33
C TYR A 122 10.84 -1.95 12.76
N GLY A 123 9.71 -1.66 13.43
CA GLY A 123 8.76 -0.65 12.96
C GLY A 123 9.39 0.73 12.80
N LEU A 124 10.21 1.15 13.78
CA LEU A 124 10.94 2.41 13.72
C LEU A 124 11.96 2.45 12.56
N LEU A 125 12.74 1.39 12.39
CA LEU A 125 13.72 1.30 11.31
C LEU A 125 13.06 1.26 9.94
N SER A 126 12.00 0.48 9.76
CA SER A 126 11.27 0.41 8.49
C SER A 126 10.63 1.75 8.14
N PHE A 127 10.06 2.46 9.12
CA PHE A 127 9.53 3.80 8.91
C PHE A 127 10.64 4.81 8.58
N ALA A 128 11.79 4.75 9.26
CA ALA A 128 12.93 5.61 8.95
C ALA A 128 13.48 5.37 7.53
N VAL A 129 13.55 4.12 7.08
CA VAL A 129 13.98 3.78 5.72
C VAL A 129 13.00 4.31 4.67
N LEU A 130 11.69 4.24 4.92
CA LEU A 130 10.71 4.86 4.02
C LEU A 130 10.93 6.36 3.87
N LEU A 131 11.14 7.07 4.98
CA LEU A 131 11.39 8.51 4.97
C LEU A 131 12.68 8.85 4.23
N LEU A 132 13.74 8.06 4.43
CA LEU A 132 15.02 8.25 3.75
C LEU A 132 14.93 8.08 2.24
N LEU A 133 14.09 7.14 1.77
CA LEU A 133 13.91 6.86 0.36
C LEU A 133 12.85 7.74 -0.31
N GLU A 134 12.23 8.67 0.44
CA GLU A 134 11.10 9.50 0.00
C GLU A 134 9.99 8.66 -0.66
N ALA A 135 9.83 7.42 -0.19
CA ALA A 135 8.89 6.47 -0.77
C ALA A 135 7.45 6.85 -0.40
N THR A 136 6.56 6.86 -1.39
CA THR A 136 5.15 7.16 -1.17
C THR A 136 4.44 6.01 -0.49
N LEU A 137 3.81 6.29 0.65
CA LEU A 137 3.02 5.31 1.39
C LEU A 137 1.59 5.27 0.83
N THR A 138 1.36 4.41 -0.15
CA THR A 138 0.03 4.14 -0.73
C THR A 138 -0.79 3.22 0.18
N LEU A 139 -2.10 3.13 -0.04
CA LEU A 139 -2.96 2.21 0.72
C LEU A 139 -2.51 0.74 0.59
N PRO A 140 -2.22 0.21 -0.62
CA PRO A 140 -1.53 -1.08 -0.74
C PRO A 140 -0.18 -1.10 -0.02
N GLY A 141 0.62 -0.02 -0.10
CA GLY A 141 1.87 0.10 0.66
C GLY A 141 1.70 -0.14 2.17
N VAL A 142 0.63 0.40 2.79
CA VAL A 142 0.34 0.12 4.20
C VAL A 142 0.02 -1.35 4.44
N ALA A 143 -0.72 -2.01 3.53
CA ALA A 143 -0.97 -3.45 3.62
C ALA A 143 0.34 -4.26 3.52
N GLY A 144 1.31 -3.82 2.71
CA GLY A 144 2.65 -4.40 2.64
C GLY A 144 3.40 -4.31 3.97
N PHE A 145 3.26 -3.19 4.68
CA PHE A 145 3.78 -3.04 6.05
C PHE A 145 3.13 -4.00 7.05
N VAL A 146 1.80 -4.14 6.99
CA VAL A 146 1.06 -5.07 7.86
C VAL A 146 1.50 -6.52 7.61
N LEU A 147 1.67 -6.91 6.35
CA LEU A 147 2.21 -8.22 5.98
C LEU A 147 3.62 -8.42 6.54
N ALA A 148 4.47 -7.40 6.44
CA ALA A 148 5.84 -7.47 6.89
C ALA A 148 6.01 -7.58 8.42
N ILE A 149 5.05 -7.07 9.21
CA ILE A 149 4.99 -7.33 10.67
C ILE A 149 4.87 -8.84 10.96
N GLY A 150 4.03 -9.54 10.20
CA GLY A 150 3.87 -10.99 10.35
C GLY A 150 5.16 -11.76 10.03
N MET A 151 5.81 -11.39 8.91
CA MET A 151 7.09 -11.98 8.51
C MET A 151 8.23 -11.69 9.51
N ALA A 152 8.24 -10.48 10.10
CA ALA A 152 9.22 -10.12 11.11
C ALA A 152 9.13 -10.97 12.38
N VAL A 153 7.92 -11.40 12.74
CA VAL A 153 7.72 -12.30 13.88
C VAL A 153 8.10 -13.73 13.52
N ASP A 154 7.77 -14.20 12.32
CA ASP A 154 8.10 -15.55 11.83
C ASP A 154 9.62 -15.85 11.92
N ALA A 155 10.45 -14.89 11.51
CA ALA A 155 11.91 -15.03 11.62
C ALA A 155 12.38 -15.24 13.07
N ASN A 156 11.78 -14.54 14.04
CA ASN A 156 12.09 -14.71 15.46
C ASN A 156 11.61 -16.06 16.00
N VAL A 157 10.42 -16.51 15.58
CA VAL A 157 9.86 -17.84 15.94
C VAL A 157 10.80 -18.95 15.49
N LEU A 158 11.27 -18.92 14.24
CA LEU A 158 12.19 -19.92 13.70
C LEU A 158 13.50 -19.98 14.50
N VAL A 159 14.08 -18.83 14.83
CA VAL A 159 15.27 -18.75 15.69
C VAL A 159 14.99 -19.39 17.04
N PHE A 160 13.88 -19.04 17.69
CA PHE A 160 13.57 -19.53 19.03
C PHE A 160 13.30 -21.03 19.07
N GLU A 161 12.60 -21.57 18.08
CA GLU A 161 12.42 -23.02 17.97
C GLU A 161 13.76 -23.73 17.73
N ARG A 162 14.65 -23.17 16.90
CA ARG A 162 15.99 -23.72 16.70
C ARG A 162 16.81 -23.71 18.01
N ILE A 163 16.75 -22.64 18.78
CA ILE A 163 17.41 -22.55 20.10
C ILE A 163 16.86 -23.62 21.04
N LYS A 164 15.54 -23.81 21.07
CA LYS A 164 14.87 -24.84 21.87
C LYS A 164 15.28 -26.24 21.45
N GLU A 165 15.42 -26.51 20.16
CA GLU A 165 15.95 -27.79 19.64
C GLU A 165 17.38 -28.05 20.09
N GLU A 166 18.29 -27.08 19.93
CA GLU A 166 19.69 -27.25 20.34
C GLU A 166 19.81 -27.46 21.86
N HIS A 167 18.97 -26.80 22.66
CA HIS A 167 18.91 -27.01 24.11
C HIS A 167 18.33 -28.39 24.47
N ALA A 168 17.27 -28.82 23.80
CA ALA A 168 16.69 -30.15 23.97
C ALA A 168 17.68 -31.27 23.61
N ALA A 169 18.58 -31.02 22.66
CA ALA A 169 19.70 -31.91 22.33
C ALA A 169 20.84 -31.90 23.38
N GLY A 170 20.67 -31.23 24.52
CA GLY A 170 21.59 -31.26 25.65
C GLY A 170 22.59 -30.09 25.70
N GLN A 171 22.54 -29.14 24.77
CA GLN A 171 23.44 -27.98 24.83
C GLN A 171 23.05 -27.02 25.96
N ARG A 172 24.07 -26.39 26.57
CA ARG A 172 23.86 -25.28 27.52
C ARG A 172 23.23 -24.09 26.80
N ILE A 173 22.38 -23.32 27.50
CA ILE A 173 21.61 -22.19 26.93
C ILE A 173 22.46 -21.26 26.05
N GLY A 174 23.63 -20.84 26.52
CA GLY A 174 24.51 -19.95 25.74
C GLY A 174 24.96 -20.55 24.41
N SER A 175 25.37 -21.81 24.41
CA SER A 175 25.76 -22.54 23.19
C SER A 175 24.55 -22.75 22.26
N ALA A 176 23.40 -23.11 22.83
CA ALA A 176 22.17 -23.30 22.08
C ALA A 176 21.70 -22.01 21.39
N VAL A 177 21.85 -20.85 22.05
CA VAL A 177 21.57 -19.54 21.45
C VAL A 177 22.49 -19.29 20.25
N THR A 178 23.80 -19.41 20.42
CA THR A 178 24.76 -19.18 19.33
C THR A 178 24.55 -20.14 18.16
N ALA A 179 24.34 -21.43 18.43
CA ALA A 179 24.06 -22.45 17.43
C ALA A 179 22.72 -22.20 16.72
N GLY A 180 21.70 -21.81 17.47
CA GLY A 180 20.36 -21.50 16.96
C GLY A 180 20.39 -20.36 15.95
N PHE A 181 20.99 -19.22 16.29
CA PHE A 181 21.15 -18.09 15.36
C PHE A 181 21.99 -18.47 14.13
N LYS A 182 23.08 -19.23 14.30
CA LYS A 182 23.93 -19.66 13.19
C LYS A 182 23.17 -20.54 12.19
N ARG A 183 22.36 -21.49 12.67
CA ARG A 183 21.57 -22.39 11.82
C ARG A 183 20.34 -21.72 11.21
N ALA A 184 19.70 -20.81 11.95
CA ALA A 184 18.53 -20.09 11.46
C ALA A 184 18.87 -19.10 10.34
N TRP A 185 20.12 -18.58 10.28
CA TRP A 185 20.54 -17.61 9.27
C TRP A 185 20.21 -18.04 7.83
N SER A 186 20.62 -19.24 7.42
CA SER A 186 20.39 -19.70 6.03
C SER A 186 18.90 -19.92 5.77
N ALA A 187 18.17 -20.54 6.69
CA ALA A 187 16.74 -20.76 6.53
C ALA A 187 15.93 -19.46 6.42
N ILE A 188 16.29 -18.43 7.20
CA ILE A 188 15.65 -17.11 7.14
C ILE A 188 16.00 -16.42 5.83
N ALA A 189 17.26 -16.47 5.40
CA ALA A 189 17.69 -15.88 4.15
C ALA A 189 17.01 -16.55 2.94
N ASP A 190 16.98 -17.88 2.90
CA ASP A 190 16.38 -18.65 1.81
C ASP A 190 14.87 -18.38 1.70
N SER A 191 14.16 -18.38 2.83
CA SER A 191 12.71 -18.12 2.85
C SER A 191 12.40 -16.70 2.37
N ASN A 192 13.16 -15.70 2.81
CA ASN A 192 12.91 -14.29 2.48
C ASN A 192 13.42 -13.86 1.10
N ALA A 193 14.41 -14.57 0.53
CA ALA A 193 14.92 -14.27 -0.80
C ALA A 193 13.82 -14.36 -1.86
N THR A 194 12.92 -15.34 -1.75
CA THR A 194 11.77 -15.48 -2.66
C THR A 194 10.79 -14.31 -2.54
N THR A 195 10.53 -13.84 -1.31
CA THR A 195 9.68 -12.67 -1.07
C THR A 195 10.28 -11.39 -1.63
N ILE A 196 11.60 -11.19 -1.46
CA ILE A 196 12.30 -10.04 -2.05
C ILE A 196 12.24 -10.12 -3.59
N LEU A 197 12.41 -11.31 -4.17
CA LEU A 197 12.28 -11.49 -5.62
C LEU A 197 10.88 -11.10 -6.11
N ALA A 198 9.82 -11.59 -5.44
CA ALA A 198 8.45 -11.22 -5.78
C ALA A 198 8.20 -9.70 -5.64
N ALA A 199 8.69 -9.10 -4.55
CA ALA A 199 8.56 -7.67 -4.30
C ALA A 199 9.32 -6.82 -5.34
N ALA A 200 10.50 -7.27 -5.76
CA ALA A 200 11.27 -6.65 -6.84
C ALA A 200 10.53 -6.72 -8.17
N LEU A 201 9.95 -7.87 -8.51
CA LEU A 201 9.11 -8.00 -9.71
C LEU A 201 7.93 -7.03 -9.68
N LEU A 202 7.25 -6.90 -8.54
CA LEU A 202 6.18 -5.90 -8.38
C LEU A 202 6.70 -4.47 -8.52
N PHE A 203 7.90 -4.16 -8.02
CA PHE A 203 8.48 -2.82 -8.16
C PHE A 203 8.83 -2.46 -9.61
N PHE A 204 9.33 -3.42 -10.40
CA PHE A 204 9.76 -3.18 -11.78
C PHE A 204 8.65 -3.33 -12.82
N LEU A 205 7.72 -4.27 -12.61
CA LEU A 205 6.69 -4.64 -13.59
C LEU A 205 5.33 -4.03 -13.28
N ALA A 206 5.02 -3.70 -12.02
CA ALA A 206 3.74 -3.11 -11.66
C ALA A 206 3.76 -1.58 -11.75
N SER A 207 2.58 -0.99 -11.90
CA SER A 207 2.39 0.45 -11.96
C SER A 207 1.56 0.97 -10.78
N GLY A 208 1.51 2.30 -10.62
CA GLY A 208 0.65 2.96 -9.64
C GLY A 208 0.84 2.48 -8.20
N ALA A 209 -0.27 2.13 -7.55
CA ALA A 209 -0.29 1.78 -6.14
C ALA A 209 0.39 0.43 -5.81
N VAL A 210 0.39 -0.52 -6.75
CA VAL A 210 1.00 -1.85 -6.59
C VAL A 210 2.53 -1.76 -6.56
N ARG A 211 3.11 -0.80 -7.28
CA ARG A 211 4.54 -0.51 -7.20
C ARG A 211 4.95 -0.08 -5.79
N GLY A 212 4.13 0.74 -5.13
CA GLY A 212 4.32 1.14 -3.73
C GLY A 212 4.29 -0.05 -2.78
N PHE A 213 3.38 -1.00 -2.98
CA PHE A 213 3.36 -2.25 -2.22
C PHE A 213 4.69 -3.02 -2.35
N GLY A 214 5.24 -3.17 -3.56
CA GLY A 214 6.54 -3.80 -3.77
C GLY A 214 7.69 -3.15 -2.98
N ILE A 215 7.73 -1.82 -2.91
CA ILE A 215 8.74 -1.08 -2.12
C ILE A 215 8.60 -1.41 -0.64
N THR A 216 7.37 -1.29 -0.10
CA THR A 216 7.12 -1.52 1.33
C THR A 216 7.42 -2.95 1.75
N VAL A 217 7.08 -3.96 0.94
CA VAL A 217 7.41 -5.37 1.21
C VAL A 217 8.92 -5.59 1.17
N THR A 218 9.63 -5.02 0.20
CA THR A 218 11.10 -5.14 0.11
C THR A 218 11.79 -4.59 1.36
N ILE A 219 11.43 -3.36 1.76
CA ILE A 219 11.96 -2.73 2.98
C ILE A 219 11.56 -3.56 4.22
N GLY A 220 10.30 -3.97 4.29
CA GLY A 220 9.78 -4.77 5.38
C GLY A 220 10.55 -6.07 5.56
N VAL A 221 10.77 -6.83 4.50
CA VAL A 221 11.54 -8.08 4.55
C VAL A 221 13.00 -7.82 4.93
N ALA A 222 13.67 -6.87 4.26
CA ALA A 222 15.08 -6.58 4.52
C ALA A 222 15.35 -6.13 5.97
N VAL A 223 14.54 -5.20 6.49
CA VAL A 223 14.65 -4.71 7.87
C VAL A 223 14.25 -5.81 8.85
N SER A 224 13.27 -6.65 8.52
CA SER A 224 12.87 -7.78 9.38
C SER A 224 13.99 -8.81 9.54
N MET A 225 14.70 -9.15 8.45
CA MET A 225 15.85 -10.04 8.50
C MET A 225 16.97 -9.45 9.35
N PHE A 226 17.28 -8.16 9.15
CA PHE A 226 18.27 -7.47 9.95
C PHE A 226 17.91 -7.47 11.45
N THR A 227 16.67 -7.11 11.78
CA THR A 227 16.24 -7.08 13.18
C THR A 227 16.23 -8.47 13.82
N ALA A 228 15.74 -9.51 13.14
CA ALA A 228 15.76 -10.87 13.67
C ALA A 228 17.19 -11.41 13.88
N LEU A 229 18.10 -11.17 12.92
CA LEU A 229 19.43 -11.80 12.94
C LEU A 229 20.48 -11.00 13.72
N VAL A 230 20.30 -9.68 13.84
CA VAL A 230 21.23 -8.78 14.52
C VAL A 230 20.63 -8.25 15.81
N VAL A 231 19.49 -7.56 15.74
CA VAL A 231 18.91 -6.87 16.90
C VAL A 231 18.44 -7.87 17.96
N THR A 232 17.60 -8.84 17.59
CA THR A 232 17.13 -9.89 18.50
C THR A 232 18.32 -10.69 19.05
N ARG A 233 19.31 -11.00 18.20
CA ARG A 233 20.53 -11.68 18.65
C ARG A 233 21.25 -10.93 19.75
N ILE A 234 21.50 -9.64 19.56
CA ILE A 234 22.15 -8.80 20.57
C ILE A 234 21.31 -8.75 21.85
N LEU A 235 20.00 -8.53 21.73
CA LEU A 235 19.09 -8.47 22.87
C LEU A 235 19.10 -9.78 23.67
N VAL A 236 19.05 -10.93 22.99
CA VAL A 236 19.08 -12.26 23.62
C VAL A 236 20.45 -12.52 24.26
N GLU A 237 21.55 -12.30 23.53
CA GLU A 237 22.91 -12.54 24.04
C GLU A 237 23.21 -11.68 25.28
N VAL A 238 22.72 -10.44 25.33
CA VAL A 238 22.83 -9.57 26.51
C VAL A 238 21.94 -10.07 27.65
N ALA A 239 20.67 -10.41 27.36
CA ALA A 239 19.71 -10.83 28.37
C ALA A 239 20.10 -12.14 29.08
N ILE A 240 20.85 -13.02 28.43
CA ILE A 240 21.32 -14.29 29.02
C ILE A 240 22.69 -14.19 29.72
N ARG A 241 23.35 -13.03 29.73
CA ARG A 241 24.63 -12.84 30.46
C ARG A 241 24.50 -13.12 31.97
N PRO A 242 23.45 -12.64 32.68
CA PRO A 242 23.30 -12.91 34.10
C PRO A 242 23.09 -14.41 34.37
N ALA A 243 23.86 -14.96 35.32
CA ALA A 243 23.76 -16.37 35.71
C ALA A 243 22.35 -16.77 36.18
N ALA A 244 21.59 -15.82 36.74
CA ALA A 244 20.21 -16.01 37.18
C ALA A 244 19.24 -16.32 36.02
N VAL A 245 19.50 -15.80 34.81
CA VAL A 245 18.66 -16.06 33.62
C VAL A 245 19.15 -17.32 32.91
N ARG A 246 20.47 -17.48 32.78
CA ARG A 246 21.11 -18.61 32.09
C ARG A 246 20.84 -19.98 32.75
N THR A 247 20.46 -20.01 34.02
CA THR A 247 20.16 -21.24 34.76
C THR A 247 18.67 -21.57 34.82
N ARG A 248 17.79 -20.68 34.34
CA ARG A 248 16.33 -20.82 34.42
C ARG A 248 15.69 -20.99 33.03
N PRO A 249 15.75 -22.19 32.43
CA PRO A 249 15.23 -22.44 31.07
C PRO A 249 13.72 -22.14 30.93
N THR A 250 12.95 -22.31 32.00
CA THR A 250 11.51 -21.99 32.03
C THR A 250 11.23 -20.51 31.82
N PHE A 251 12.11 -19.61 32.28
CA PHE A 251 11.93 -18.16 32.12
C PHE A 251 12.11 -17.71 30.67
N LEU A 252 12.97 -18.43 29.92
CA LEU A 252 13.22 -18.25 28.49
C LEU A 252 12.19 -18.98 27.61
N GLY A 253 11.15 -19.59 28.19
CA GLY A 253 10.13 -20.33 27.42
C GLY A 253 10.63 -21.64 26.82
N MET A 254 11.80 -22.14 27.23
CA MET A 254 12.42 -23.31 26.59
C MET A 254 11.69 -24.62 26.85
N GLY A 255 10.89 -24.70 27.92
CA GLY A 255 10.04 -25.84 28.22
C GLY A 255 8.65 -25.81 27.55
N VAL A 256 8.24 -24.68 26.96
CA VAL A 256 6.90 -24.50 26.39
C VAL A 256 6.78 -25.27 25.07
N GLY A 257 5.72 -26.07 24.92
CA GLY A 257 5.50 -26.93 23.75
C GLY A 257 6.25 -28.27 23.77
N SER A 258 7.08 -28.54 24.79
CA SER A 258 7.82 -29.81 24.91
C SER A 258 6.92 -31.04 24.97
N GLY A 259 5.74 -30.94 25.60
CA GLY A 259 4.76 -32.03 25.65
C GLY A 259 4.09 -32.30 24.30
N PHE A 260 3.73 -31.25 23.55
CA PHE A 260 3.19 -31.40 22.19
C PHE A 260 4.26 -31.93 21.22
N ARG A 261 5.49 -31.42 21.31
CA ARG A 261 6.63 -31.92 20.51
C ARG A 261 6.87 -33.40 20.77
N ARG A 262 6.96 -33.80 22.05
CA ARG A 262 7.13 -35.20 22.43
C ARG A 262 5.97 -36.07 21.95
N TRP A 263 4.73 -35.61 22.10
CA TRP A 263 3.56 -36.30 21.54
C TRP A 263 3.66 -36.46 20.02
N LEU A 264 4.12 -35.43 19.30
CA LEU A 264 4.27 -35.48 17.85
C LEU A 264 5.38 -36.45 17.41
N GLU A 265 6.51 -36.46 18.13
CA GLU A 265 7.62 -37.38 17.93
C GLU A 265 7.22 -38.83 18.22
N GLU A 266 6.49 -39.06 19.31
CA GLU A 266 6.01 -40.40 19.71
C GLU A 266 4.92 -40.92 18.78
N ARG A 267 3.97 -40.07 18.37
CA ARG A 267 2.84 -40.45 17.52
C ARG A 267 3.22 -40.50 16.03
N SER A 268 4.25 -39.77 15.63
CA SER A 268 4.78 -39.63 14.25
C SER A 268 3.67 -39.73 13.18
N PRO A 269 2.68 -38.81 13.19
CA PRO A 269 1.54 -38.91 12.31
C PRO A 269 1.98 -38.96 10.84
N ASP A 270 1.73 -40.09 10.18
CA ASP A 270 2.11 -40.30 8.79
C ASP A 270 1.15 -39.54 7.85
N LEU A 271 1.42 -38.24 7.71
CA LEU A 271 0.71 -37.36 6.78
C LEU A 271 0.93 -37.79 5.32
N LEU A 272 2.11 -38.37 5.02
CA LEU A 272 2.51 -38.77 3.68
C LEU A 272 1.86 -40.09 3.25
N GLY A 273 1.61 -41.01 4.17
CA GLY A 273 0.88 -42.27 3.91
C GLY A 273 -0.54 -42.05 3.41
N ARG A 274 -1.14 -40.90 3.69
CA ARG A 274 -2.45 -40.47 3.17
C ARG A 274 -2.35 -39.32 2.16
N SER A 275 -1.17 -39.06 1.60
CA SER A 275 -0.93 -37.99 0.61
C SER A 275 -1.96 -37.98 -0.52
N ARG A 276 -2.35 -39.16 -1.02
CA ARG A 276 -3.39 -39.30 -2.05
C ARG A 276 -4.72 -38.65 -1.63
N ILE A 277 -5.16 -38.84 -0.39
CA ILE A 277 -6.41 -38.23 0.11
C ILE A 277 -6.25 -36.71 0.15
N TRP A 278 -5.14 -36.19 0.67
CA TRP A 278 -4.89 -34.75 0.73
C TRP A 278 -4.83 -34.13 -0.66
N PHE A 279 -4.14 -34.75 -1.62
CA PHE A 279 -4.10 -34.29 -3.00
C PHE A 279 -5.47 -34.39 -3.68
N THR A 280 -6.23 -35.45 -3.46
CA THR A 280 -7.57 -35.59 -4.02
C THR A 280 -8.53 -34.56 -3.43
N VAL A 281 -8.53 -34.35 -2.12
CA VAL A 281 -9.36 -33.32 -1.48
C VAL A 281 -9.00 -31.94 -2.00
N SER A 282 -7.71 -31.57 -2.03
CA SER A 282 -7.26 -30.28 -2.57
C SER A 282 -7.61 -30.13 -4.04
N ALA A 283 -7.45 -31.18 -4.87
CA ALA A 283 -7.81 -31.15 -6.28
C ALA A 283 -9.32 -31.01 -6.50
N VAL A 284 -10.15 -31.68 -5.69
CA VAL A 284 -11.61 -31.56 -5.73
C VAL A 284 -12.04 -30.15 -5.32
N VAL A 285 -11.47 -29.60 -4.24
CA VAL A 285 -11.74 -28.23 -3.80
C VAL A 285 -11.33 -27.23 -4.88
N LEU A 286 -10.15 -27.41 -5.50
CA LEU A 286 -9.70 -26.55 -6.59
C LEU A 286 -10.59 -26.69 -7.83
N ALA A 287 -10.95 -27.91 -8.23
CA ALA A 287 -11.84 -28.15 -9.36
C ALA A 287 -13.23 -27.55 -9.13
N LEU A 288 -13.77 -27.67 -7.91
CA LEU A 288 -15.02 -27.04 -7.53
C LEU A 288 -14.90 -25.51 -7.58
N ALA A 289 -13.82 -24.93 -7.02
CA ALA A 289 -13.57 -23.49 -7.10
C ALA A 289 -13.49 -23.00 -8.55
N MET A 290 -12.75 -23.70 -9.43
CA MET A 290 -12.68 -23.38 -10.85
C MET A 290 -14.03 -23.55 -11.58
N ALA A 291 -14.79 -24.59 -11.25
CA ALA A 291 -16.12 -24.82 -11.84
C ALA A 291 -17.11 -23.72 -11.40
N LEU A 292 -17.06 -23.30 -10.14
CA LEU A 292 -17.85 -22.18 -9.63
C LEU A 292 -17.43 -20.85 -10.26
N MET A 293 -16.14 -20.65 -10.54
CA MET A 293 -15.66 -19.44 -11.21
C MET A 293 -16.01 -19.37 -12.71
N THR A 294 -16.10 -20.51 -13.41
CA THR A 294 -16.38 -20.53 -14.86
C THR A 294 -17.84 -20.23 -15.21
N GLN A 295 -18.78 -20.50 -14.30
CA GLN A 295 -20.21 -20.29 -14.52
C GLN A 295 -20.80 -19.08 -13.78
N ALA A 296 -19.96 -18.15 -13.29
CA ALA A 296 -20.45 -16.98 -12.56
C ALA A 296 -21.43 -16.17 -13.44
N PRO A 297 -22.74 -16.12 -13.09
CA PRO A 297 -23.73 -15.39 -13.89
C PRO A 297 -23.60 -13.87 -13.70
N VAL A 298 -22.95 -13.46 -12.60
CA VAL A 298 -22.64 -12.08 -12.28
C VAL A 298 -21.17 -11.99 -11.89
N ILE A 299 -20.42 -11.11 -12.55
CA ILE A 299 -19.00 -10.85 -12.30
C ILE A 299 -18.87 -9.42 -11.77
N LEU A 300 -18.29 -9.29 -10.58
CA LEU A 300 -17.98 -8.02 -9.93
C LEU A 300 -16.52 -7.67 -10.24
N LEU A 301 -16.28 -6.54 -10.90
CA LEU A 301 -14.94 -6.03 -11.17
C LEU A 301 -14.76 -4.70 -10.45
N ASP A 302 -13.79 -4.65 -9.54
CA ASP A 302 -13.44 -3.43 -8.79
C ASP A 302 -12.19 -2.80 -9.42
N GLU A 303 -12.36 -1.64 -10.06
CA GLU A 303 -11.34 -0.90 -10.82
C GLU A 303 -10.44 -1.78 -11.73
N PRO A 304 -11.02 -2.60 -12.64
CA PRO A 304 -10.25 -3.57 -13.41
C PRO A 304 -9.21 -2.96 -14.35
N THR A 305 -9.31 -1.66 -14.66
CA THR A 305 -8.31 -0.95 -15.47
C THR A 305 -7.26 -0.21 -14.65
N ALA A 306 -7.33 -0.26 -13.31
CA ALA A 306 -6.40 0.44 -12.46
C ALA A 306 -4.98 -0.12 -12.55
N GLY A 307 -4.02 0.75 -12.89
CA GLY A 307 -2.62 0.37 -13.07
C GLY A 307 -2.34 -0.50 -14.31
N VAL A 308 -3.32 -0.64 -15.20
CA VAL A 308 -3.17 -1.35 -16.47
C VAL A 308 -2.66 -0.37 -17.54
N HIS A 309 -1.71 -0.81 -18.36
CA HIS A 309 -1.19 0.01 -19.46
C HIS A 309 -2.32 0.35 -20.46
N PRO A 310 -2.44 1.59 -20.98
CA PRO A 310 -3.58 2.00 -21.83
C PRO A 310 -3.86 1.07 -23.03
N ALA A 311 -2.81 0.52 -23.65
CA ALA A 311 -2.96 -0.44 -24.75
C ALA A 311 -3.69 -1.74 -24.36
N LEU A 312 -3.58 -2.19 -23.11
CA LEU A 312 -4.22 -3.41 -22.61
C LEU A 312 -5.66 -3.17 -22.13
N ILE A 313 -6.03 -1.92 -21.84
CA ILE A 313 -7.39 -1.57 -21.43
C ILE A 313 -8.39 -1.92 -22.54
N GLN A 314 -8.03 -1.66 -23.81
CA GLN A 314 -8.89 -1.98 -24.95
C GLN A 314 -9.13 -3.48 -25.10
N GLU A 315 -8.10 -4.30 -24.86
CA GLU A 315 -8.22 -5.75 -24.89
C GLU A 315 -9.11 -6.27 -23.75
N LEU A 316 -8.96 -5.71 -22.54
CA LEU A 316 -9.81 -6.01 -21.41
C LEU A 316 -11.29 -5.67 -21.68
N VAL A 317 -11.57 -4.49 -22.23
CA VAL A 317 -12.92 -4.06 -22.62
C VAL A 317 -13.52 -5.03 -23.65
N ALA A 318 -12.75 -5.43 -24.65
CA ALA A 318 -13.20 -6.37 -25.67
C ALA A 318 -13.58 -7.74 -25.07
N GLN A 319 -12.78 -8.26 -24.14
CA GLN A 319 -13.06 -9.52 -23.44
C GLN A 319 -14.31 -9.44 -22.57
N ILE A 320 -14.50 -8.35 -21.82
CA ILE A 320 -15.71 -8.15 -21.00
C ILE A 320 -16.96 -8.13 -21.89
N ARG A 321 -16.92 -7.44 -23.04
CA ARG A 321 -18.04 -7.43 -23.99
C ARG A 321 -18.34 -8.81 -24.56
N ALA A 322 -17.31 -9.57 -24.94
CA ALA A 322 -17.50 -10.93 -25.46
C ALA A 322 -18.19 -11.83 -24.42
N LEU A 323 -17.71 -11.78 -23.17
CA LEU A 323 -18.29 -12.54 -22.07
C LEU A 323 -19.71 -12.05 -21.69
N ASN A 324 -20.00 -10.76 -21.81
CA ASN A 324 -21.34 -10.23 -21.60
C ASN A 324 -22.31 -10.71 -22.69
N ALA A 325 -21.86 -10.79 -23.94
CA ALA A 325 -22.64 -11.33 -25.06
C ALA A 325 -22.97 -12.83 -24.89
N GLU A 326 -22.13 -13.59 -24.17
CA GLU A 326 -22.41 -14.97 -23.75
C GLU A 326 -23.47 -15.07 -22.63
N GLY A 327 -24.02 -13.94 -22.16
CA GLY A 327 -25.09 -13.90 -21.16
C GLY A 327 -24.61 -13.66 -19.72
N ARG A 328 -23.33 -13.31 -19.50
CA ARG A 328 -22.82 -12.97 -18.17
C ARG A 328 -23.11 -11.51 -17.83
N THR A 329 -23.58 -11.26 -16.62
CA THR A 329 -23.79 -9.90 -16.13
C THR A 329 -22.51 -9.38 -15.51
N PHE A 330 -22.10 -8.15 -15.84
CA PHE A 330 -20.96 -7.50 -15.20
C PHE A 330 -21.43 -6.31 -14.36
N VAL A 331 -20.90 -6.20 -13.16
CA VAL A 331 -20.99 -5.01 -12.31
C VAL A 331 -19.58 -4.50 -12.14
N VAL A 332 -19.31 -3.33 -12.70
CA VAL A 332 -17.96 -2.76 -12.77
C VAL A 332 -17.92 -1.46 -11.98
N ILE A 333 -16.98 -1.34 -11.06
CA ILE A 333 -16.62 -0.09 -10.41
C ILE A 333 -15.45 0.49 -11.20
N GLU A 334 -15.65 1.65 -11.82
CA GLU A 334 -14.62 2.30 -12.63
C GLU A 334 -14.68 3.81 -12.49
N HIS A 335 -13.51 4.43 -12.57
CA HIS A 335 -13.36 5.89 -12.66
C HIS A 335 -12.96 6.34 -14.07
N HIS A 336 -12.54 5.41 -14.95
CA HIS A 336 -12.24 5.72 -16.34
C HIS A 336 -13.54 5.80 -17.17
N MET A 337 -13.96 7.02 -17.50
CA MET A 337 -15.21 7.26 -18.24
C MET A 337 -15.22 6.64 -19.63
N GLU A 338 -14.06 6.49 -20.29
CA GLU A 338 -13.98 5.78 -21.58
C GLU A 338 -14.40 4.31 -21.45
N VAL A 339 -13.99 3.66 -20.37
CA VAL A 339 -14.31 2.26 -20.07
C VAL A 339 -15.78 2.13 -19.67
N VAL A 340 -16.26 3.04 -18.82
CA VAL A 340 -17.68 3.11 -18.43
C VAL A 340 -18.57 3.29 -19.66
N ASN A 341 -18.24 4.22 -20.56
CA ASN A 341 -19.00 4.44 -21.80
C ASN A 341 -18.92 3.23 -22.74
N ALA A 342 -17.78 2.53 -22.76
CA ALA A 342 -17.62 1.35 -23.59
C ALA A 342 -18.36 0.12 -23.04
N LEU A 343 -18.58 0.00 -21.73
CA LEU A 343 -19.13 -1.23 -21.14
C LEU A 343 -20.55 -1.06 -20.60
N ALA A 344 -20.85 0.07 -19.95
CA ALA A 344 -22.01 0.22 -19.11
C ALA A 344 -23.28 0.51 -19.91
N HIS A 345 -24.31 -0.29 -19.67
CA HIS A 345 -25.67 -0.04 -20.19
C HIS A 345 -26.45 0.85 -19.21
N ARG A 346 -26.09 0.78 -17.92
CA ARG A 346 -26.63 1.59 -16.83
C ARG A 346 -25.50 1.93 -15.88
N VAL A 347 -25.47 3.18 -15.41
CA VAL A 347 -24.44 3.74 -14.53
C VAL A 347 -25.12 4.23 -13.26
N TYR A 348 -24.46 3.99 -12.13
CA TYR A 348 -24.82 4.54 -10.82
C TYR A 348 -23.67 5.44 -10.38
N PHE A 349 -23.92 6.74 -10.21
CA PHE A 349 -22.93 7.68 -9.71
C PHE A 349 -23.10 7.86 -8.21
N LEU A 350 -22.07 7.50 -7.43
CA LEU A 350 -22.08 7.61 -5.97
C LEU A 350 -21.21 8.78 -5.51
N ALA A 351 -21.75 9.61 -4.62
CA ALA A 351 -20.98 10.60 -3.88
C ALA A 351 -21.45 10.66 -2.42
N GLY A 352 -20.51 10.79 -1.48
CA GLY A 352 -20.82 10.85 -0.05
C GLY A 352 -21.57 9.62 0.49
N GLY A 353 -21.38 8.44 -0.13
CA GLY A 353 -22.05 7.20 0.25
C GLY A 353 -23.52 7.10 -0.19
N ARG A 354 -23.98 7.98 -1.08
CA ARG A 354 -25.33 7.94 -1.66
C ARG A 354 -25.26 7.93 -3.18
N VAL A 355 -26.23 7.29 -3.83
CA VAL A 355 -26.43 7.40 -5.28
C VAL A 355 -27.00 8.79 -5.55
N LEU A 356 -26.25 9.62 -6.29
CA LEU A 356 -26.71 10.94 -6.71
C LEU A 356 -27.49 10.86 -8.03
N ALA A 357 -27.01 10.03 -8.96
CA ALA A 357 -27.65 9.87 -10.27
C ALA A 357 -27.58 8.42 -10.73
N GLU A 358 -28.59 8.00 -11.47
CA GLU A 358 -28.64 6.71 -12.15
C GLU A 358 -29.24 6.87 -13.56
N GLY A 359 -28.73 6.12 -14.53
CA GLY A 359 -29.20 6.23 -15.91
C GLY A 359 -28.25 5.62 -16.91
N THR A 360 -28.40 5.98 -18.19
CA THR A 360 -27.38 5.66 -19.20
C THR A 360 -26.12 6.51 -18.96
N PRO A 361 -24.95 6.09 -19.47
CA PRO A 361 -23.72 6.87 -19.33
C PRO A 361 -23.88 8.33 -19.80
N GLU A 362 -24.62 8.56 -20.90
CA GLU A 362 -24.88 9.89 -21.44
C GLU A 362 -25.77 10.73 -20.52
N ALA A 363 -26.82 10.13 -19.96
CA ALA A 363 -27.76 10.81 -19.07
C ALA A 363 -27.07 11.22 -17.76
N VAL A 364 -26.28 10.32 -17.16
CA VAL A 364 -25.55 10.58 -15.92
C VAL A 364 -24.46 11.66 -16.13
N ARG A 365 -23.80 11.68 -17.29
CA ARG A 365 -22.79 12.70 -17.61
C ARG A 365 -23.37 14.11 -17.73
N GLN A 366 -24.61 14.23 -18.17
CA GLN A 366 -25.31 15.52 -18.33
C GLN A 366 -26.05 15.95 -17.06
N ASP A 367 -26.10 15.09 -16.04
CA ASP A 367 -26.79 15.40 -14.79
C ASP A 367 -26.09 16.56 -14.06
N PRO A 368 -26.81 17.68 -13.77
CA PRO A 368 -26.24 18.82 -13.07
C PRO A 368 -25.65 18.47 -11.70
N GLN A 369 -26.20 17.48 -10.99
CA GLN A 369 -25.69 17.05 -9.68
C GLN A 369 -24.37 16.30 -9.82
N VAL A 370 -24.22 15.51 -10.88
CA VAL A 370 -22.96 14.83 -11.20
C VAL A 370 -21.91 15.84 -11.63
N LEU A 371 -22.26 16.78 -12.51
CA LEU A 371 -21.35 17.84 -12.95
C LEU A 371 -20.90 18.72 -11.77
N HIS A 372 -21.80 19.11 -10.87
CA HIS A 372 -21.46 19.85 -9.67
C HIS A 372 -20.57 19.03 -8.72
N ALA A 373 -20.84 17.72 -8.56
CA ALA A 373 -20.01 16.85 -7.73
C ALA A 373 -18.61 16.58 -8.32
N TYR A 374 -18.49 16.54 -9.65
CA TYR A 374 -17.24 16.21 -10.35
C TYR A 374 -16.36 17.44 -10.64
N TYR A 375 -16.97 18.59 -10.97
CA TYR A 375 -16.27 19.83 -11.35
C TYR A 375 -16.33 20.93 -10.29
N GLY A 376 -17.17 20.80 -9.25
CA GLY A 376 -17.17 21.70 -8.10
C GLY A 376 -17.63 23.14 -8.38
N HIS A 377 -18.41 23.36 -9.44
CA HIS A 377 -18.98 24.67 -9.79
C HIS A 377 -20.36 24.90 -9.17
#